data_AF-A0A850BJI2-F1
#
_entry.id   AF-A0A850BJI2-F1
#
_cell.length_a   1.000
_cell.length_b   1.000
_cell.length_c   1.000
_cell.angle_alpha   90.00
_cell.angle_beta   90.00
_cell.angle_gamma   90.00
#
_symmetry.space_group_name_H-M   'P 1'
#
loop_
_entity.id
_entity.type
_entity.pdbx_description
1 polymer ?
#
loop_
_entity_poly.entity_id
_entity_poly.type
_entity_poly.pdbx_seq_one_letter_code
_entity_poly.pdbx_strand_id
1 'polypeptide(L)'
;MILEYLSPILGPWSRVAQSMPWRTGLIGLLLAMLAALAIGSAVRTFLEARSDRVAAGPIFALSGLVVLAISIVLWLVDGLLAMLDKRLLAERILLLMVPDRFGDPVAALRLLFNLPDDSARLLPPGPVHLPIAVAGATVLYSILVLWAGRTLAELTALEKKPDDVLARERAEQQKAIAQALKEGRSIPTTEVVSIPLADDLFGRTFKLLGHWTSVELVEERFVRWQRPLVAALGGLLFLALPAAMAGHLGAAFWAGAAIALDGLRRNLRTKQAPPDPAPKEEAQASEGTAPLPALRPLIEAVHRDAGPLVYAPNLPPAQPAQISPGTNLKAKRILDELRKELPFEEGLMMHQGLACDAFAARKNVVLATPPLSGKEALIDLLVLYTLLVEGENVLYLAPDQERAREAEERLRARAEAARWRWNVHAENLAGRAGSIDLARSQPGLVFADPDAAHRDLCGRQRDFQVYLAALGLVILPDIEEHHGARGAHMAHVLRRLR
;
A
#
# COMPACT_ATOMS: atom_id res chain seq x y z
N MET A 1 36.92 -30.44 4.25
CA MET A 1 37.67 -29.17 4.32
C MET A 1 37.23 -28.29 5.48
N ILE A 2 35.96 -27.85 5.60
CA ILE A 2 35.54 -26.94 6.70
C ILE A 2 35.62 -27.60 8.09
N LEU A 3 35.12 -28.84 8.25
CA LEU A 3 35.14 -29.55 9.54
C LEU A 3 36.57 -29.83 10.04
N GLU A 4 37.52 -29.97 9.11
CA GLU A 4 38.93 -30.20 9.40
C GLU A 4 39.59 -28.96 10.04
N TYR A 5 39.32 -27.77 9.50
CA TYR A 5 39.77 -26.51 10.09
C TYR A 5 39.09 -26.18 11.43
N LEU A 6 37.84 -26.62 11.63
CA LEU A 6 37.08 -26.38 12.86
C LEU A 6 37.34 -27.43 13.96
N SER A 7 37.83 -28.62 13.60
CA SER A 7 38.11 -29.71 14.54
C SER A 7 39.02 -29.35 15.74
N PRO A 8 40.12 -28.57 15.58
CA PRO A 8 40.96 -28.19 16.73
C PRO A 8 40.27 -27.23 17.71
N ILE A 9 39.15 -26.60 17.32
CA ILE A 9 38.42 -25.65 18.17
C ILE A 9 37.18 -26.32 18.77
N LEU A 10 36.41 -27.05 17.96
CA LEU A 10 35.16 -27.67 18.38
C LEU A 10 35.35 -28.80 19.39
N GLY A 11 36.41 -29.60 19.25
CA GLY A 11 36.68 -30.73 20.16
C GLY A 11 37.04 -30.29 21.59
N PRO A 12 38.00 -29.38 21.79
CA PRO A 12 38.29 -28.82 23.12
C PRO A 12 37.10 -28.06 23.71
N TRP A 13 36.36 -27.31 22.89
CA TRP A 13 35.17 -26.59 23.35
C TRP A 13 34.06 -27.55 23.82
N SER A 14 33.81 -28.64 23.10
CA SER A 14 32.86 -29.67 23.53
C SER A 14 33.23 -30.29 24.86
N ARG A 15 34.50 -30.66 25.05
CA ARG A 15 35.00 -31.24 26.32
C ARG A 15 34.86 -30.29 27.51
N VAL A 16 35.23 -29.02 27.33
CA VAL A 16 35.11 -27.99 28.38
C VAL A 16 33.63 -27.65 28.63
N ALA A 17 32.80 -27.69 27.61
CA ALA A 17 31.36 -27.47 27.74
C ALA A 17 30.63 -28.60 28.47
N GLN A 18 31.11 -29.83 28.40
CA GLN A 18 30.57 -30.93 29.18
C GLN A 18 30.98 -30.84 30.66
N SER A 19 32.14 -30.25 30.99
CA SER A 19 32.58 -30.10 32.38
C SER A 19 32.00 -28.87 33.09
N MET A 20 31.72 -27.78 32.36
CA MET A 20 31.15 -26.54 32.91
C MET A 20 30.01 -25.97 32.04
N PRO A 21 28.90 -26.70 31.84
CA PRO A 21 27.90 -26.44 30.79
C PRO A 21 27.27 -25.05 30.86
N TRP A 22 26.95 -24.55 32.06
CA TRP A 22 26.35 -23.24 32.23
C TRP A 22 27.32 -22.09 31.93
N ARG A 23 28.56 -22.20 32.42
CA ARG A 23 29.57 -21.14 32.25
C ARG A 23 30.00 -21.01 30.80
N THR A 24 30.33 -22.13 30.16
CA THR A 24 30.85 -22.14 28.79
C THR A 24 29.76 -21.83 27.77
N GLY A 25 28.53 -22.31 28.00
CA GLY A 25 27.38 -22.01 27.17
C GLY A 25 26.98 -20.54 27.22
N LEU A 26 26.90 -19.95 28.41
CA LEU A 26 26.57 -18.53 28.57
C LEU A 26 27.68 -17.62 28.01
N ILE A 27 28.96 -17.94 28.24
CA ILE A 27 30.08 -17.17 27.69
C ILE A 27 30.09 -17.29 26.16
N GLY A 28 29.95 -18.50 25.61
CA GLY A 28 29.90 -18.73 24.17
C GLY A 28 28.72 -18.01 23.50
N LEU A 29 27.55 -18.06 24.12
CA LEU A 29 26.35 -17.37 23.63
C LEU A 29 26.51 -15.85 23.69
N LEU A 30 27.06 -15.32 24.79
CA LEU A 30 27.32 -13.89 24.95
C LEU A 30 28.31 -13.39 23.90
N LEU A 31 29.40 -14.12 23.65
CA LEU A 31 30.36 -13.79 22.60
C LEU A 31 29.72 -13.85 21.21
N ALA A 32 28.93 -14.87 20.91
CA ALA A 32 28.22 -14.99 19.64
C ALA A 32 27.22 -13.83 19.44
N MET A 33 26.51 -13.43 20.49
CA MET A 33 25.56 -12.31 20.43
C MET A 33 26.26 -10.96 20.31
N LEU A 34 27.37 -10.73 21.00
CA LEU A 34 28.19 -9.54 20.82
C LEU A 34 28.77 -9.45 19.42
N ALA A 35 29.25 -10.56 18.87
CA ALA A 35 29.72 -10.64 17.49
C ALA A 35 28.58 -10.31 16.51
N ALA A 36 27.37 -10.86 16.71
CA ALA A 36 26.21 -10.55 15.89
C ALA A 36 25.81 -9.07 15.94
N LEU A 37 25.83 -8.47 17.14
CA LEU A 37 25.58 -7.04 17.31
C LEU A 37 26.62 -6.19 16.59
N ALA A 38 27.91 -6.52 16.74
CA ALA A 38 29.03 -5.82 16.11
C ALA A 38 28.98 -5.93 14.57
N ILE A 39 28.78 -7.14 14.03
CA ILE A 39 28.64 -7.38 12.59
C ILE A 39 27.44 -6.61 12.05
N GLY A 40 26.28 -6.70 12.70
CA GLY A 40 25.10 -5.97 12.26
C GLY A 40 25.29 -4.46 12.34
N SER A 41 26.03 -3.95 13.33
CA SER A 41 26.38 -2.52 13.42
C SER A 41 27.29 -2.11 12.26
N ALA A 42 28.30 -2.91 11.94
CA ALA A 42 29.21 -2.67 10.83
C ALA A 42 28.47 -2.66 9.47
N VAL A 43 27.56 -3.62 9.27
CA VAL A 43 26.70 -3.70 8.07
C VAL A 43 25.80 -2.46 7.98
N ARG A 44 25.23 -2.01 9.10
CA ARG A 44 24.40 -0.81 9.13
C ARG A 44 25.20 0.43 8.74
N THR A 45 26.38 0.63 9.35
CA THR A 45 27.25 1.75 9.00
C THR A 45 27.69 1.70 7.55
N PHE A 46 27.92 0.50 7.00
CA PHE A 46 28.27 0.33 5.59
C PHE A 46 27.11 0.71 4.65
N LEU A 47 25.86 0.39 5.00
CA LEU A 47 24.68 0.77 4.23
C LEU A 47 24.39 2.27 4.32
N GLU A 48 24.43 2.83 5.52
CA GLU A 48 24.21 4.27 5.76
C GLU A 48 25.31 5.12 5.09
N ALA A 49 26.56 4.67 5.07
CA ALA A 49 27.66 5.38 4.39
C ALA A 49 27.54 5.39 2.86
N ARG A 50 26.72 4.49 2.28
CA ARG A 50 26.61 4.33 0.82
C ARG A 50 25.33 4.93 0.25
N SER A 51 24.33 5.22 1.08
CA SER A 51 23.07 5.82 0.65
C SER A 51 22.40 6.58 1.78
N ASP A 52 22.26 7.90 1.62
CA ASP A 52 21.55 8.80 2.54
C ASP A 52 20.02 8.56 2.56
N ARG A 53 19.50 7.69 1.67
CA ARG A 53 18.05 7.51 1.43
C ARG A 53 17.52 6.15 1.86
N VAL A 54 18.39 5.19 2.15
CA VAL A 54 17.98 3.84 2.55
C VAL A 54 17.75 3.81 4.05
N ALA A 55 16.48 3.77 4.47
CA ALA A 55 16.15 3.48 5.85
C ALA A 55 16.64 2.05 6.17
N ALA A 56 17.76 1.94 6.89
CA ALA A 56 18.34 0.64 7.22
C ALA A 56 17.40 -0.18 8.14
N GLY A 57 16.62 0.47 9.00
CA GLY A 57 15.77 -0.18 10.00
C GLY A 57 14.83 -1.25 9.44
N PRO A 58 13.95 -0.92 8.47
CA PRO A 58 13.01 -1.87 7.89
C PRO A 58 13.67 -3.08 7.25
N ILE A 59 14.82 -2.89 6.60
CA ILE A 59 15.60 -3.97 5.98
C ILE A 59 16.06 -4.96 7.04
N PHE A 60 16.63 -4.46 8.15
CA PHE A 60 17.06 -5.31 9.26
C PHE A 60 15.89 -6.09 9.88
N ALA A 61 14.69 -5.49 9.99
CA ALA A 61 13.50 -6.19 10.49
C ALA A 61 13.03 -7.30 9.53
N LEU A 62 12.91 -7.00 8.24
CA LEU A 62 12.43 -7.95 7.24
C LEU A 62 13.38 -9.15 7.11
N SER A 63 14.69 -8.90 6.99
CA SER A 63 15.69 -9.96 6.93
C SER A 63 15.69 -10.81 8.20
N GLY A 64 15.40 -10.23 9.37
CA GLY A 64 15.32 -10.96 10.64
C GLY A 64 14.11 -11.90 10.68
N LEU A 65 12.95 -11.43 10.21
CA LEU A 65 11.74 -12.25 10.08
C LEU A 65 11.93 -13.40 9.08
N VAL A 66 12.64 -13.17 7.98
CA VAL A 66 12.98 -14.21 7.00
C VAL A 66 13.85 -15.30 7.63
N VAL A 67 14.87 -14.92 8.42
CA VAL A 67 15.71 -15.88 9.15
C VAL A 67 14.87 -16.70 10.14
N LEU A 68 13.97 -16.06 10.91
CA LEU A 68 13.05 -16.77 11.79
C LEU A 68 12.13 -17.74 11.04
N ALA A 69 11.58 -17.34 9.89
CA ALA A 69 10.74 -18.22 9.08
C ALA A 69 11.51 -19.47 8.62
N ILE A 70 12.75 -19.31 8.16
CA ILE A 70 13.64 -20.43 7.80
C ILE A 70 13.87 -21.32 9.02
N SER A 71 14.16 -20.74 10.18
CA SER A 71 14.38 -21.49 11.43
C SER A 71 13.15 -22.25 11.92
N ILE A 72 11.94 -21.71 11.73
CA ILE A 72 10.66 -22.40 12.03
C ILE A 72 10.52 -23.63 11.14
N VAL A 73 10.78 -23.48 9.83
CA VAL A 73 10.71 -24.59 8.88
C VAL A 73 11.70 -25.69 9.27
N LEU A 74 12.94 -25.34 9.60
CA LEU A 74 13.95 -26.30 10.05
C LEU A 74 13.50 -27.04 11.32
N TRP A 75 12.93 -26.32 12.28
CA TRP A 75 12.44 -26.92 13.54
C TRP A 75 11.26 -27.86 13.32
N LEU A 76 10.30 -27.51 12.45
CA LEU A 76 9.17 -28.38 12.11
C LEU A 76 9.65 -29.67 11.42
N VAL A 77 10.59 -29.55 10.50
CA VAL A 77 11.19 -30.70 9.81
C VAL A 77 11.92 -31.61 10.79
N ASP A 78 12.73 -31.03 11.68
CA ASP A 78 13.45 -31.79 12.72
C ASP A 78 12.49 -32.48 13.70
N GLY A 79 11.39 -31.82 14.09
CA GLY A 79 10.34 -32.41 14.91
C GLY A 79 9.69 -33.62 14.23
N LEU A 80 9.36 -33.52 12.95
CA LEU A 80 8.78 -34.62 12.17
C LEU A 80 9.78 -35.78 11.98
N LEU A 81 11.06 -35.48 11.75
CA LEU A 81 12.11 -36.50 11.68
C LEU A 81 12.27 -37.23 13.02
N ALA A 82 12.22 -36.50 14.14
CA ALA A 82 12.31 -37.09 15.47
C ALA A 82 11.11 -38.00 15.78
N MET A 83 9.88 -37.63 15.38
CA MET A 83 8.70 -38.49 15.53
C MET A 83 8.77 -39.79 14.72
N LEU A 84 9.57 -39.81 13.65
CA LEU A 84 9.77 -40.97 12.78
C LEU A 84 11.02 -41.78 13.15
N ASP A 85 11.66 -41.52 14.30
CA ASP A 85 12.95 -42.11 14.71
C ASP A 85 14.05 -41.96 13.64
N LYS A 86 13.99 -40.89 12.85
CA LYS A 86 15.00 -40.56 11.83
C LYS A 86 16.03 -39.57 12.38
N ARG A 87 17.22 -39.60 11.77
CA ARG A 87 18.28 -38.62 12.02
C ARG A 87 17.83 -37.21 11.61
N LEU A 88 18.14 -36.25 12.47
CA LEU A 88 17.82 -34.82 12.31
C LEU A 88 18.54 -34.22 11.10
N LEU A 89 18.07 -33.09 10.60
CA LEU A 89 18.65 -32.43 9.44
C LEU A 89 20.08 -31.96 9.73
N ALA A 90 20.32 -31.42 10.92
CA ALA A 90 21.64 -31.02 11.39
C ALA A 90 22.61 -32.21 11.51
N GLU A 91 22.15 -33.40 11.93
CA GLU A 91 22.98 -34.62 11.98
C GLU A 91 23.38 -35.08 10.57
N ARG A 92 22.46 -34.99 9.61
CA ARG A 92 22.75 -35.31 8.20
C ARG A 92 23.75 -34.35 7.60
N ILE A 93 23.62 -33.04 7.88
CA ILE A 93 24.59 -32.03 7.42
C ILE A 93 25.97 -32.30 8.01
N LEU A 94 26.06 -32.60 9.31
CA LEU A 94 27.33 -32.92 9.96
C LEU A 94 27.99 -34.15 9.33
N LEU A 95 27.22 -35.21 9.03
CA LEU A 95 27.74 -36.41 8.37
C LEU A 95 28.27 -36.12 6.96
N LEU A 96 27.59 -35.25 6.19
CA LEU A 96 28.06 -34.80 4.88
C LEU A 96 29.32 -33.93 4.96
N MET A 97 29.58 -33.30 6.12
CA MET A 97 30.76 -32.48 6.34
C MET A 97 32.00 -33.28 6.80
N VAL A 98 31.85 -34.55 7.18
CA VAL A 98 32.97 -35.42 7.56
C VAL A 98 33.73 -35.85 6.29
N PRO A 99 35.03 -35.56 6.18
CA PRO A 99 35.82 -36.02 5.03
C PRO A 99 35.94 -37.55 4.96
N ASP A 100 35.90 -38.13 3.75
CA ASP A 100 35.93 -39.59 3.50
C ASP A 100 37.14 -40.33 4.08
N ARG A 101 38.23 -39.61 4.42
CA ARG A 101 39.43 -40.18 5.05
C ARG A 101 39.21 -40.67 6.48
N PHE A 102 38.16 -40.18 7.16
CA PHE A 102 37.77 -40.66 8.48
C PHE A 102 36.80 -41.83 8.26
N GLY A 103 37.35 -43.04 8.10
CA GLY A 103 36.62 -44.19 7.55
C GLY A 103 35.18 -44.40 8.05
N ASP A 104 34.92 -44.27 9.35
CA ASP A 104 33.55 -44.20 9.88
C ASP A 104 33.18 -42.76 10.29
N PRO A 105 32.30 -42.07 9.55
CA PRO A 105 31.91 -40.70 9.84
C PRO A 105 31.10 -40.57 11.14
N VAL A 106 30.45 -41.64 11.60
CA VAL A 106 29.72 -41.65 12.88
C VAL A 106 30.72 -41.68 14.05
N ALA A 107 31.71 -42.57 14.00
CA ALA A 107 32.77 -42.64 15.00
C ALA A 107 33.59 -41.34 15.06
N ALA A 108 33.85 -40.73 13.91
CA ALA A 108 34.58 -39.46 13.83
C ALA A 108 33.84 -38.31 14.55
N LEU A 109 32.53 -38.18 14.36
CA LEU A 109 31.72 -37.17 15.03
C LEU A 109 31.58 -37.43 16.53
N ARG A 110 31.46 -38.70 16.95
CA ARG A 110 31.42 -39.07 18.38
C ARG A 110 32.70 -38.69 19.10
N LEU A 111 33.85 -38.98 18.48
CA LEU A 111 35.16 -38.62 19.03
C LEU A 111 35.35 -37.10 19.04
N LEU A 112 34.92 -36.40 17.99
CA LEU A 112 35.03 -34.94 17.88
C LEU A 112 34.21 -34.21 18.95
N PHE A 113 32.98 -34.64 19.19
CA PHE A 113 32.09 -34.01 20.18
C PHE A 113 32.17 -34.64 21.57
N ASN A 114 33.02 -35.66 21.77
CA ASN A 114 33.13 -36.42 23.03
C ASN A 114 31.76 -36.93 23.50
N LEU A 115 31.02 -37.60 22.60
CA LEU A 115 29.69 -38.14 22.89
C LEU A 115 29.82 -39.57 23.48
N PRO A 116 28.94 -39.97 24.43
CA PRO A 116 28.89 -41.35 24.92
C PRO A 116 28.65 -42.36 23.79
N ASP A 117 29.21 -43.56 23.88
CA ASP A 117 29.06 -44.59 22.84
C ASP A 117 27.60 -45.02 22.59
N ASP A 118 26.75 -44.89 23.61
CA ASP A 118 25.31 -45.16 23.57
C ASP A 118 24.45 -43.94 23.19
N SER A 119 25.05 -42.81 22.83
CA SER A 119 24.27 -41.62 22.45
C SER A 119 23.53 -41.86 21.13
N ALA A 120 22.21 -41.81 21.16
CA ALA A 120 21.34 -41.94 20.00
C ALA A 120 21.45 -40.75 19.00
N ARG A 121 21.98 -39.61 19.45
CA ARG A 121 22.09 -38.36 18.68
C ARG A 121 23.55 -38.00 18.42
N LEU A 122 23.83 -37.44 17.24
CA LEU A 122 25.19 -37.05 16.79
C LEU A 122 25.40 -35.53 16.79
N LEU A 123 24.69 -34.83 17.68
CA LEU A 123 24.75 -33.38 17.78
C LEU A 123 25.73 -32.94 18.88
N PRO A 124 26.40 -31.79 18.71
CA PRO A 124 27.16 -31.19 19.80
C PRO A 124 26.22 -30.84 20.97
N PRO A 125 26.73 -30.83 22.22
CA PRO A 125 25.93 -30.50 23.39
C PRO A 125 25.36 -29.07 23.27
N GLY A 126 24.18 -28.83 23.85
CA GLY A 126 23.46 -27.54 23.78
C GLY A 126 24.31 -26.28 24.02
N PRO A 127 25.22 -26.26 25.03
CA PRO A 127 26.16 -25.16 25.28
C PRO A 127 27.12 -24.83 24.13
N VAL A 128 27.36 -25.77 23.21
CA VAL A 128 28.19 -25.59 22.01
C VAL A 128 27.33 -25.40 20.77
N HIS A 129 26.22 -26.13 20.68
CA HIS A 129 25.33 -26.08 19.52
C HIS A 129 24.62 -24.72 19.38
N LEU A 130 24.16 -24.12 20.49
CA LEU A 130 23.42 -22.85 20.44
C LEU A 130 24.27 -21.67 19.95
N PRO A 131 25.51 -21.44 20.45
CA PRO A 131 26.35 -20.37 19.91
C PRO A 131 26.71 -20.56 18.43
N ILE A 132 26.92 -21.80 17.98
CA ILE A 132 27.16 -22.10 16.56
C ILE A 132 25.93 -21.76 15.71
N ALA A 133 24.73 -22.11 16.19
CA ALA A 133 23.48 -21.77 15.51
C ALA A 133 23.28 -20.24 15.40
N VAL A 134 23.59 -19.49 16.46
CA VAL A 134 23.57 -18.01 16.44
C VAL A 134 24.56 -17.44 15.43
N ALA A 135 25.79 -17.97 15.40
CA ALA A 135 26.79 -17.54 14.42
C ALA A 135 26.33 -17.80 12.98
N GLY A 136 25.80 -19.00 12.68
CA GLY A 136 25.26 -19.33 11.36
C GLY A 136 24.09 -18.42 10.95
N ALA A 137 23.14 -18.20 11.86
CA ALA A 137 22.00 -17.30 11.62
C ALA A 137 22.46 -15.85 11.38
N THR A 138 23.50 -15.40 12.09
CA THR A 138 24.10 -14.07 11.91
C THR A 138 24.71 -13.88 10.52
N VAL A 139 25.40 -14.90 10.00
CA VAL A 139 25.99 -14.86 8.64
C VAL A 139 24.89 -14.75 7.60
N LEU A 140 23.87 -15.62 7.67
CA LEU A 140 22.73 -15.58 6.76
C LEU A 140 22.00 -14.24 6.81
N TYR A 141 21.77 -13.73 8.02
CA TYR A 141 21.14 -12.44 8.25
C TYR A 141 21.90 -11.29 7.59
N SER A 142 23.22 -11.26 7.77
CA SER A 142 24.09 -10.21 7.23
C SER A 142 24.08 -10.21 5.69
N ILE A 143 24.08 -11.40 5.08
CA ILE A 143 23.98 -11.55 3.62
C ILE A 143 22.67 -10.97 3.10
N LEU A 144 21.54 -11.31 3.74
CA LEU A 144 20.22 -10.82 3.34
C LEU A 144 20.10 -9.30 3.46
N VAL A 145 20.60 -8.73 4.56
CA VAL A 145 20.58 -7.28 4.79
C VAL A 145 21.40 -6.53 3.73
N LEU A 146 22.61 -7.01 3.43
CA LEU A 146 23.47 -6.40 2.41
C LEU A 146 22.84 -6.48 1.01
N TRP A 147 22.24 -7.62 0.67
CA TRP A 147 21.56 -7.80 -0.62
C TRP A 147 20.35 -6.87 -0.78
N ALA A 148 19.49 -6.77 0.24
CA ALA A 148 18.31 -5.92 0.23
C ALA A 148 18.67 -4.41 0.23
N GLY A 149 19.71 -4.01 0.97
CA GLY A 149 20.16 -2.62 0.98
C GLY A 149 20.74 -2.17 -0.37
N ARG A 150 21.47 -3.05 -1.06
CA ARG A 150 22.08 -2.75 -2.36
C ARG A 150 21.03 -2.58 -3.46
N THR A 151 20.04 -3.46 -3.48
CA THR A 151 18.91 -3.39 -4.42
C THR A 151 18.05 -2.14 -4.21
N LEU A 152 17.79 -1.75 -2.96
CA LEU A 152 17.02 -0.54 -2.66
C LEU A 152 17.75 0.74 -3.07
N ALA A 153 19.07 0.80 -2.86
CA ALA A 153 19.89 1.95 -3.24
C ALA A 153 19.92 2.16 -4.77
N GLU A 154 19.95 1.07 -5.55
CA GLU A 154 19.91 1.11 -7.01
C GLU A 154 18.55 1.59 -7.54
N LEU A 155 17.46 1.23 -6.85
CA LEU A 155 16.11 1.63 -7.25
C LEU A 155 15.78 3.07 -6.86
N THR A 156 16.20 3.53 -5.66
CA THR A 156 15.97 4.91 -5.20
C THR A 156 16.81 5.97 -5.91
N ALA A 157 17.87 5.56 -6.62
CA ALA A 157 18.63 6.45 -7.50
C ALA A 157 17.87 6.81 -8.80
N LEU A 158 16.82 6.05 -9.14
CA LEU A 158 16.06 6.20 -10.38
C LEU A 158 14.77 7.05 -10.26
N GLU A 159 14.32 7.40 -9.06
CA GLU A 159 13.10 8.19 -8.80
C GLU A 159 13.43 9.57 -8.17
N LYS A 160 13.00 10.68 -8.77
CA LYS A 160 13.15 12.02 -8.17
C LYS A 160 11.90 12.88 -8.38
N LYS A 161 11.01 12.95 -7.36
CA LYS A 161 10.18 14.12 -6.93
C LYS A 161 9.47 14.02 -5.53
N PRO A 162 10.04 14.43 -4.36
CA PRO A 162 9.36 14.24 -3.05
C PRO A 162 8.29 15.27 -2.54
N ASP A 163 7.29 14.73 -1.84
CA ASP A 163 5.92 15.23 -1.69
C ASP A 163 5.69 16.42 -0.72
N ASP A 164 6.66 16.80 0.10
CA ASP A 164 6.41 17.67 1.27
C ASP A 164 6.32 19.17 0.97
N VAL A 165 7.03 19.61 -0.06
CA VAL A 165 6.90 21.00 -0.52
C VAL A 165 5.53 21.25 -1.17
N LEU A 166 4.93 20.21 -1.75
CA LEU A 166 3.59 20.33 -2.34
C LEU A 166 2.51 20.48 -1.28
N ALA A 167 2.64 19.80 -0.13
CA ALA A 167 1.69 19.91 0.96
C ALA A 167 1.69 21.31 1.62
N ARG A 168 2.88 21.90 1.78
CA ARG A 168 3.02 23.24 2.39
C ARG A 168 2.54 24.36 1.47
N GLU A 169 2.83 24.28 0.18
CA GLU A 169 2.34 25.23 -0.83
C GLU A 169 0.79 25.19 -0.94
N ARG A 170 0.18 23.99 -0.84
CA ARG A 170 -1.29 23.80 -0.82
C ARG A 170 -1.99 24.52 0.32
N ALA A 171 -1.46 24.43 1.54
CA ALA A 171 -2.08 25.00 2.73
C ALA A 171 -2.05 26.54 2.72
N GLU A 172 -1.00 27.13 2.17
CA GLU A 172 -0.89 28.58 2.00
C GLU A 172 -1.84 29.09 0.90
N GLN A 173 -1.96 28.34 -0.20
CA GLN A 173 -2.92 28.65 -1.26
C GLN A 173 -4.38 28.54 -0.81
N GLN A 174 -4.76 27.52 -0.03
CA GLN A 174 -6.11 27.40 0.51
C GLN A 174 -6.50 28.59 1.41
N LYS A 175 -5.56 29.11 2.21
CA LYS A 175 -5.78 30.31 3.02
C LYS A 175 -5.93 31.56 2.15
N ALA A 176 -5.12 31.71 1.12
CA ALA A 176 -5.21 32.81 0.18
C ALA A 176 -6.53 32.79 -0.62
N ILE A 177 -7.01 31.61 -1.03
CA ILE A 177 -8.31 31.43 -1.69
C ILE A 177 -9.46 31.78 -0.74
N ALA A 178 -9.43 31.29 0.51
CA ALA A 178 -10.45 31.61 1.50
C ALA A 178 -10.51 33.11 1.83
N GLN A 179 -9.36 33.79 1.80
CA GLN A 179 -9.27 35.24 1.98
C GLN A 179 -9.76 36.00 0.74
N ALA A 180 -9.38 35.59 -0.47
CA ALA A 180 -9.85 36.18 -1.72
C ALA A 180 -11.37 36.05 -1.88
N LEU A 181 -11.94 34.90 -1.52
CA LEU A 181 -13.39 34.65 -1.50
C LEU A 181 -14.13 35.54 -0.49
N LYS A 182 -13.53 35.82 0.67
CA LYS A 182 -14.09 36.75 1.67
C LYS A 182 -14.03 38.21 1.23
N GLU A 183 -13.00 38.58 0.46
CA GLU A 183 -12.76 39.95 0.00
C GLU A 183 -13.39 40.25 -1.38
N GLY A 184 -14.03 39.26 -2.02
CA GLY A 184 -14.62 39.42 -3.36
C GLY A 184 -13.58 39.65 -4.47
N ARG A 185 -12.33 39.26 -4.25
CA ARG A 185 -11.21 39.42 -5.20
C ARG A 185 -11.03 38.17 -6.05
N SER A 186 -10.48 38.33 -7.26
CA SER A 186 -10.11 37.22 -8.12
C SER A 186 -9.08 36.32 -7.44
N ILE A 187 -9.28 35.00 -7.53
CA ILE A 187 -8.40 33.99 -6.94
C ILE A 187 -6.98 34.16 -7.51
N PRO A 188 -5.92 34.17 -6.66
CA PRO A 188 -4.56 34.36 -7.14
C PRO A 188 -4.12 33.21 -8.07
N THR A 189 -3.80 33.54 -9.31
CA THR A 189 -3.21 32.64 -10.30
C THR A 189 -1.71 32.53 -10.05
N THR A 190 -1.25 31.40 -9.50
CA THR A 190 0.18 31.08 -9.47
C THR A 190 0.48 30.14 -10.62
N GLU A 191 1.60 30.33 -11.34
CA GLU A 191 2.08 29.39 -12.35
C GLU A 191 2.34 28.02 -11.71
N VAL A 192 1.58 27.00 -12.15
CA VAL A 192 1.67 25.64 -11.62
C VAL A 192 2.66 24.84 -12.46
N VAL A 193 3.66 24.29 -11.80
CA VAL A 193 4.47 23.20 -12.34
C VAL A 193 3.74 21.91 -12.06
N SER A 194 3.26 21.24 -13.12
CA SER A 194 2.66 19.91 -13.01
C SER A 194 3.70 18.90 -12.51
N ILE A 195 3.31 18.09 -11.53
CA ILE A 195 4.03 16.88 -11.12
C ILE A 195 3.13 15.72 -11.52
N PRO A 196 3.65 14.70 -12.23
CA PRO A 196 2.87 13.52 -12.57
C PRO A 196 2.41 12.82 -11.28
N LEU A 197 1.27 12.13 -11.34
CA LEU A 197 0.64 11.39 -10.24
C LEU A 197 1.43 10.10 -9.87
N ALA A 198 2.78 10.20 -9.85
CA ALA A 198 3.83 9.24 -9.49
C ALA A 198 4.16 8.11 -10.48
N ASP A 199 5.40 8.13 -10.99
CA ASP A 199 6.14 6.95 -11.45
C ASP A 199 6.74 6.27 -10.22
N ASP A 200 6.44 4.99 -10.02
CA ASP A 200 7.11 4.19 -9.01
C ASP A 200 7.25 2.72 -9.48
N LEU A 201 8.46 2.40 -9.98
CA LEU A 201 8.87 1.04 -10.38
C LEU A 201 9.12 0.17 -9.14
N PHE A 202 9.39 0.79 -7.99
CA PHE A 202 9.61 0.15 -6.69
C PHE A 202 8.32 -0.44 -6.12
N GLY A 203 7.17 0.20 -6.37
CA GLY A 203 5.86 -0.32 -5.99
C GLY A 203 5.48 -1.64 -6.70
N ARG A 204 6.05 -1.95 -7.87
CA ARG A 204 5.73 -3.17 -8.64
C ARG A 204 6.24 -4.46 -7.98
N THR A 205 7.40 -4.42 -7.34
CA THR A 205 8.00 -5.59 -6.68
C THR A 205 7.36 -5.89 -5.33
N PHE A 206 6.89 -4.87 -4.60
CA PHE A 206 6.13 -5.07 -3.35
C PHE A 206 4.68 -5.53 -3.56
N LYS A 207 4.07 -5.31 -4.75
CA LYS A 207 2.74 -5.84 -5.12
C LYS A 207 2.64 -7.37 -5.12
N LEU A 208 3.75 -8.10 -5.18
CA LEU A 208 3.80 -9.57 -5.12
C LEU A 208 3.58 -10.15 -3.71
N LEU A 209 3.70 -9.35 -2.64
CA LEU A 209 3.68 -9.82 -1.24
C LEU A 209 2.39 -9.47 -0.47
N GLY A 210 1.30 -9.15 -1.17
CA GLY A 210 -0.04 -8.91 -0.59
C GLY A 210 -0.52 -7.48 -0.79
N HIS A 211 -1.83 -7.28 -0.77
CA HIS A 211 -2.47 -5.97 -0.88
C HIS A 211 -2.17 -5.10 0.35
N TRP A 212 -1.19 -4.20 0.25
CA TRP A 212 -0.86 -3.23 1.30
C TRP A 212 -0.93 -1.82 0.71
N THR A 213 -1.97 -1.06 1.07
CA THR A 213 -2.48 0.12 0.35
C THR A 213 -1.91 1.49 0.77
N SER A 214 -0.80 1.56 1.51
CA SER A 214 -0.01 2.80 1.71
C SER A 214 1.22 2.51 2.57
N VAL A 215 2.41 2.91 2.12
CA VAL A 215 3.67 2.66 2.84
C VAL A 215 3.67 3.32 4.22
N GLU A 216 3.11 4.53 4.36
CA GLU A 216 3.09 5.31 5.61
C GLU A 216 2.13 4.74 6.68
N LEU A 217 0.91 4.35 6.30
CA LEU A 217 -0.04 3.71 7.23
C LEU A 217 0.35 2.26 7.54
N VAL A 218 1.03 1.59 6.61
CA VAL A 218 1.68 0.30 6.86
C VAL A 218 2.80 0.48 7.87
N GLU A 219 3.65 1.50 7.74
CA GLU A 219 4.72 1.79 8.70
C GLU A 219 4.19 2.12 10.10
N GLU A 220 3.22 3.03 10.24
CA GLU A 220 2.68 3.36 11.58
C GLU A 220 2.00 2.17 12.25
N ARG A 221 1.22 1.38 11.51
CA ARG A 221 0.57 0.18 12.05
C ARG A 221 1.59 -0.92 12.34
N PHE A 222 2.55 -1.14 11.44
CA PHE A 222 3.63 -2.11 11.63
C PHE A 222 4.48 -1.76 12.86
N VAL A 223 4.89 -0.50 13.03
CA VAL A 223 5.65 -0.02 14.20
C VAL A 223 4.83 -0.14 15.50
N ARG A 224 3.50 0.12 15.45
CA ARG A 224 2.60 -0.03 16.61
C ARG A 224 2.49 -1.49 17.06
N TRP A 225 2.39 -2.44 16.14
CA TRP A 225 2.37 -3.88 16.44
C TRP A 225 3.76 -4.43 16.80
N GLN A 226 4.83 -3.81 16.29
CA GLN A 226 6.20 -4.26 16.51
C GLN A 226 6.66 -4.09 17.96
N ARG A 227 6.22 -3.05 18.67
CA ARG A 227 6.58 -2.85 20.10
C ARG A 227 6.10 -4.00 21.02
N PRO A 228 4.80 -4.37 21.05
CA PRO A 228 4.35 -5.50 21.85
C PRO A 228 4.95 -6.82 21.35
N LEU A 229 5.17 -6.98 20.04
CA LEU A 229 5.84 -8.16 19.48
C LEU A 229 7.29 -8.31 19.99
N VAL A 230 8.08 -7.23 20.00
CA VAL A 230 9.46 -7.22 20.53
C VAL A 230 9.48 -7.53 22.03
N ALA A 231 8.52 -7.02 22.80
CA ALA A 231 8.40 -7.31 24.22
C ALA A 231 8.05 -8.79 24.47
N ALA A 232 7.04 -9.31 23.77
CA ALA A 232 6.61 -10.71 23.89
C ALA A 232 7.71 -11.68 23.45
N LEU A 233 8.32 -11.44 22.29
CA LEU A 233 9.37 -12.30 21.74
C LEU A 233 10.66 -12.24 22.58
N GLY A 234 10.99 -11.08 23.15
CA GLY A 234 12.07 -10.94 24.12
C GLY A 234 11.82 -11.71 25.42
N GLY A 235 10.60 -11.63 25.98
CA GLY A 235 10.22 -12.39 27.17
C GLY A 235 10.25 -13.91 26.93
N LEU A 236 9.71 -14.36 25.80
CA LEU A 236 9.72 -15.77 25.41
C LEU A 236 11.14 -16.31 25.21
N LEU A 237 12.03 -15.57 24.54
CA LEU A 237 13.42 -15.99 24.35
C LEU A 237 14.18 -16.14 25.67
N PHE A 238 13.94 -15.23 26.62
CA PHE A 238 14.55 -15.29 27.95
C PHE A 238 14.06 -16.52 28.72
N LEU A 239 12.76 -16.79 28.73
CA LEU A 239 12.17 -17.96 29.38
C LEU A 239 12.61 -19.28 28.70
N ALA A 240 12.81 -19.27 27.39
CA ALA A 240 13.18 -20.43 26.61
C ALA A 240 14.69 -20.73 26.61
N LEU A 241 15.53 -19.81 27.09
CA LEU A 241 16.98 -19.96 27.08
C LEU A 241 17.48 -21.18 27.86
N PRO A 242 17.01 -21.49 29.09
CA PRO A 242 17.41 -22.70 29.79
C PRO A 242 17.07 -23.98 29.02
N ALA A 243 15.90 -24.02 28.39
CA ALA A 243 15.47 -25.17 27.57
C ALA A 243 16.32 -25.32 26.30
N ALA A 244 16.70 -24.21 25.66
CA ALA A 244 17.61 -24.22 24.51
C ALA A 244 19.02 -24.68 24.91
N MET A 245 19.52 -24.24 26.07
CA MET A 245 20.85 -24.64 26.56
C MET A 245 20.91 -26.09 27.00
N ALA A 246 19.82 -26.61 27.56
CA ALA A 246 19.66 -28.02 27.87
C ALA A 246 19.41 -28.90 26.62
N GLY A 247 19.24 -28.31 25.44
CA GLY A 247 18.99 -29.02 24.18
C GLY A 247 17.55 -29.52 24.00
N HIS A 248 16.61 -29.09 24.84
CA HIS A 248 15.18 -29.43 24.71
C HIS A 248 14.47 -28.57 23.66
N LEU A 249 15.02 -27.41 23.32
CA LEU A 249 14.54 -26.55 22.23
C LEU A 249 15.57 -26.55 21.09
N GLY A 250 15.07 -26.56 19.85
CA GLY A 250 15.93 -26.50 18.67
C GLY A 250 16.81 -25.24 18.67
N ALA A 251 18.13 -25.44 18.65
CA ALA A 251 19.11 -24.35 18.68
C ALA A 251 18.93 -23.36 17.51
N ALA A 252 18.61 -23.87 16.32
CA ALA A 252 18.33 -23.06 15.13
C ALA A 252 17.07 -22.19 15.30
N PHE A 253 16.03 -22.71 15.97
CA PHE A 253 14.80 -21.97 16.24
C PHE A 253 15.04 -20.82 17.22
N TRP A 254 15.72 -21.09 18.33
CA TRP A 254 16.08 -20.06 19.30
C TRP A 254 16.99 -18.99 18.67
N ALA A 255 17.98 -19.39 17.87
CA ALA A 255 18.86 -18.47 17.15
C ALA A 255 18.10 -17.59 16.13
N GLY A 256 17.19 -18.18 15.34
CA GLY A 256 16.37 -17.42 14.39
C GLY A 256 15.45 -16.40 15.06
N ALA A 257 14.85 -16.77 16.20
CA ALA A 257 14.06 -15.84 17.00
C ALA A 257 14.92 -14.72 17.60
N ALA A 258 16.14 -15.02 18.08
CA ALA A 258 17.07 -14.01 18.58
C ALA A 258 17.48 -12.99 17.50
N ILE A 259 17.73 -13.46 16.27
CA ILE A 259 18.04 -12.59 15.12
C ILE A 259 16.83 -11.75 14.69
N ALA A 260 15.62 -12.32 14.67
CA ALA A 260 14.40 -11.55 14.41
C ALA A 260 14.17 -10.46 15.47
N LEU A 261 14.42 -10.77 16.75
CA LEU A 261 14.35 -9.79 17.82
C LEU A 261 15.32 -8.62 17.59
N ASP A 262 16.57 -8.91 17.21
CA ASP A 262 17.58 -7.90 16.92
C ASP A 262 17.16 -7.01 15.74
N GLY A 263 16.69 -7.61 14.63
CA GLY A 263 16.19 -6.89 13.47
C GLY A 263 15.01 -5.98 13.78
N LEU A 264 14.03 -6.49 14.53
CA LEU A 264 12.87 -5.70 14.94
C LEU A 264 13.27 -4.55 15.89
N ARG A 265 14.21 -4.77 16.82
CA ARG A 265 14.73 -3.73 17.72
C ARG A 265 15.47 -2.63 16.95
N ARG A 266 16.22 -2.98 15.91
CA ARG A 266 16.94 -2.01 15.07
C ARG A 266 15.97 -1.11 14.29
N ASN A 267 14.89 -1.66 13.77
CA ASN A 267 13.83 -0.88 13.11
C ASN A 267 13.14 0.11 14.06
N LEU A 268 12.86 -0.30 15.29
CA LEU A 268 12.28 0.62 16.29
C LEU A 268 13.22 1.77 16.70
N ARG A 269 14.54 1.63 16.46
CA ARG A 269 15.57 2.62 16.82
C ARG A 269 15.91 3.59 15.68
N THR A 270 15.47 3.35 14.44
CA THR A 270 15.71 4.27 13.32
C THR A 270 14.80 5.48 13.41
N LYS A 271 15.38 6.69 13.43
CA LYS A 271 14.64 7.96 13.36
C LYS A 271 14.15 8.17 11.92
N GLN A 272 12.86 8.43 11.74
CA GLN A 272 12.29 8.80 10.44
C GLN A 272 12.72 10.23 10.09
N ALA A 273 13.17 10.46 8.85
CA ALA A 273 13.48 11.79 8.33
C ALA A 273 12.18 12.50 7.90
N PRO A 274 12.03 13.83 8.09
CA PRO A 274 10.92 14.58 7.51
C PRO A 274 11.02 14.52 5.98
N PRO A 275 9.91 14.43 5.24
CA PRO A 275 9.95 14.38 3.79
C PRO A 275 10.45 15.70 3.17
N ASP A 276 11.14 15.61 2.04
CA ASP A 276 11.78 16.74 1.32
C ASP A 276 11.09 17.02 -0.05
N PRO A 277 11.49 18.01 -0.87
CA PRO A 277 10.76 18.52 -2.05
C PRO A 277 11.05 17.85 -3.39
N ALA A 278 10.05 17.86 -4.27
CA ALA A 278 10.04 17.32 -5.61
C ALA A 278 10.88 18.12 -6.70
N PRO A 279 11.76 17.53 -7.61
CA PRO A 279 12.21 17.98 -8.98
C PRO A 279 11.72 17.27 -10.35
N LYS A 280 10.82 17.86 -11.17
CA LYS A 280 10.76 18.05 -12.65
C LYS A 280 10.75 16.83 -13.60
N GLU A 281 9.64 16.39 -14.22
CA GLU A 281 9.77 15.68 -15.52
C GLU A 281 8.58 15.85 -16.50
N GLU A 282 8.92 15.80 -17.80
CA GLU A 282 8.29 16.42 -18.97
C GLU A 282 7.31 15.50 -19.72
N ALA A 283 6.22 16.08 -20.26
CA ALA A 283 5.16 15.37 -20.98
C ALA A 283 5.46 15.22 -22.49
N GLN A 284 5.21 14.03 -23.04
CA GLN A 284 5.21 13.76 -24.48
C GLN A 284 3.85 14.07 -25.10
N ALA A 285 3.86 14.81 -26.21
CA ALA A 285 2.70 15.29 -26.93
C ALA A 285 2.01 14.20 -27.77
N SER A 286 0.68 14.16 -27.72
CA SER A 286 -0.17 13.37 -28.62
C SER A 286 -0.38 14.07 -29.97
N GLU A 287 -0.33 13.31 -31.06
CA GLU A 287 -0.51 13.79 -32.45
C GLU A 287 -1.91 14.39 -32.70
N GLY A 288 -1.92 15.62 -33.23
CA GLY A 288 -3.11 16.44 -33.43
C GLY A 288 -3.92 16.10 -34.68
N THR A 289 -5.24 16.08 -34.51
CA THR A 289 -6.27 16.07 -35.55
C THR A 289 -6.18 17.33 -36.43
N ALA A 290 -6.54 17.22 -37.72
CA ALA A 290 -6.46 18.31 -38.70
C ALA A 290 -7.15 19.61 -38.23
N PRO A 291 -6.58 20.80 -38.51
CA PRO A 291 -7.07 22.07 -37.99
C PRO A 291 -8.44 22.43 -38.60
N LEU A 292 -9.41 22.67 -37.73
CA LEU A 292 -10.71 23.24 -38.09
C LEU A 292 -10.53 24.64 -38.72
N PRO A 293 -11.42 25.04 -39.65
CA PRO A 293 -11.35 26.37 -40.29
C PRO A 293 -11.51 27.50 -39.27
N ALA A 294 -10.86 28.63 -39.53
CA ALA A 294 -10.91 29.79 -38.63
C ALA A 294 -12.35 30.36 -38.53
N LEU A 295 -12.90 30.38 -37.32
CA LEU A 295 -14.24 30.91 -37.02
C LEU A 295 -14.34 32.43 -37.14
N ARG A 296 -13.23 33.14 -36.91
CA ARG A 296 -13.21 34.61 -36.88
C ARG A 296 -13.69 35.28 -38.17
N PRO A 297 -13.20 34.90 -39.38
CA PRO A 297 -13.74 35.41 -40.64
C PRO A 297 -15.25 35.19 -40.81
N LEU A 298 -15.76 34.08 -40.29
CA LEU A 298 -17.18 33.70 -40.35
C LEU A 298 -18.03 34.60 -39.44
N ILE A 299 -17.58 34.82 -38.21
CA ILE A 299 -18.22 35.74 -37.24
C ILE A 299 -18.20 37.18 -37.77
N GLU A 300 -17.07 37.62 -38.34
CA GLU A 300 -16.93 38.95 -38.93
C GLU A 300 -17.85 39.14 -40.14
N ALA A 301 -18.03 38.10 -40.97
CA ALA A 301 -18.96 38.12 -42.10
C ALA A 301 -20.43 38.20 -41.63
N VAL A 302 -20.83 37.40 -40.63
CA VAL A 302 -22.17 37.44 -40.04
C VAL A 302 -22.46 38.80 -39.39
N HIS A 303 -21.49 39.37 -38.68
CA HIS A 303 -21.67 40.68 -38.06
C HIS A 303 -21.77 41.81 -39.09
N ARG A 304 -21.04 41.71 -40.20
CA ARG A 304 -21.12 42.66 -41.32
C ARG A 304 -22.48 42.62 -42.03
N ASP A 305 -23.07 41.43 -42.14
CA ASP A 305 -24.38 41.21 -42.78
C ASP A 305 -25.55 41.59 -41.87
N ALA A 306 -25.48 41.28 -40.58
CA ALA A 306 -26.56 41.50 -39.61
C ALA A 306 -26.75 42.96 -39.16
N GLY A 307 -25.84 43.88 -39.52
CA GLY A 307 -25.88 45.29 -39.12
C GLY A 307 -25.36 45.55 -37.70
N PRO A 308 -25.46 46.81 -37.21
CA PRO A 308 -24.89 47.20 -35.91
C PRO A 308 -25.62 46.50 -34.75
N LEU A 309 -24.85 45.88 -33.84
CA LEU A 309 -25.38 45.30 -32.61
C LEU A 309 -25.93 46.42 -31.70
N VAL A 310 -27.14 46.23 -31.18
CA VAL A 310 -27.81 47.18 -30.27
C VAL A 310 -27.06 47.32 -28.93
N TYR A 311 -26.35 46.27 -28.52
CA TYR A 311 -25.49 46.25 -27.35
C TYR A 311 -24.09 45.76 -27.72
N ALA A 312 -23.06 46.41 -27.19
CA ALA A 312 -21.70 45.90 -27.30
C ALA A 312 -21.62 44.51 -26.63
N PRO A 313 -21.00 43.51 -27.27
CA PRO A 313 -20.84 42.20 -26.66
C PRO A 313 -19.96 42.33 -25.40
N ASN A 314 -20.51 41.98 -24.25
CA ASN A 314 -19.74 41.84 -23.02
C ASN A 314 -19.03 40.49 -23.06
N LEU A 315 -17.87 40.45 -23.71
CA LEU A 315 -16.99 39.29 -23.73
C LEU A 315 -16.15 39.34 -22.46
N PRO A 316 -16.44 38.50 -21.44
CA PRO A 316 -15.50 38.37 -20.34
C PRO A 316 -14.13 37.97 -20.90
N PRO A 317 -13.03 38.55 -20.40
CA PRO A 317 -11.70 38.17 -20.85
C PRO A 317 -11.52 36.67 -20.64
N ALA A 318 -10.85 36.00 -21.58
CA ALA A 318 -10.48 34.59 -21.42
C ALA A 318 -9.69 34.43 -20.11
N GLN A 319 -10.17 33.55 -19.24
CA GLN A 319 -9.50 33.26 -17.98
C GLN A 319 -8.76 31.93 -18.10
N PRO A 320 -7.50 31.84 -17.63
CA PRO A 320 -6.79 30.57 -17.60
C PRO A 320 -7.50 29.59 -16.67
N ALA A 321 -7.36 28.30 -16.95
CA ALA A 321 -7.89 27.25 -16.09
C ALA A 321 -7.28 27.37 -14.68
N GLN A 322 -8.14 27.43 -13.66
CA GLN A 322 -7.70 27.38 -12.27
C GLN A 322 -7.66 25.91 -11.84
N ILE A 323 -6.45 25.37 -11.73
CA ILE A 323 -6.21 23.98 -11.32
C ILE A 323 -6.14 23.92 -9.79
N SER A 324 -6.89 22.99 -9.20
CA SER A 324 -6.81 22.65 -7.80
C SER A 324 -5.42 22.12 -7.48
N PRO A 325 -4.79 22.55 -6.38
CA PRO A 325 -3.47 22.06 -6.05
C PRO A 325 -3.50 20.58 -5.58
N GLY A 326 -4.68 20.01 -5.29
CA GLY A 326 -4.89 18.60 -4.95
C GLY A 326 -6.32 18.32 -4.48
N THR A 327 -6.52 17.19 -3.78
CA THR A 327 -7.76 16.87 -3.05
C THR A 327 -7.44 16.10 -1.77
N ASN A 328 -8.39 16.09 -0.83
CA ASN A 328 -8.37 15.29 0.39
C ASN A 328 -8.90 13.86 0.19
N LEU A 329 -9.25 13.47 -1.03
CA LEU A 329 -9.57 12.07 -1.32
C LEU A 329 -8.34 11.21 -1.02
N LYS A 330 -8.56 10.16 -0.25
CA LYS A 330 -7.55 9.15 0.11
C LYS A 330 -7.34 8.19 -1.07
N ALA A 331 -6.36 7.29 -0.98
CA ALA A 331 -6.05 6.32 -2.05
C ALA A 331 -5.56 6.96 -3.37
N LYS A 332 -4.43 7.69 -3.27
CA LYS A 332 -3.70 8.32 -4.39
C LYS A 332 -3.67 7.43 -5.64
N ARG A 333 -3.29 6.15 -5.52
CA ARG A 333 -3.22 5.20 -6.65
C ARG A 333 -4.52 5.03 -7.45
N ILE A 334 -5.67 4.96 -6.77
CA ILE A 334 -6.95 4.81 -7.48
C ILE A 334 -7.29 6.13 -8.18
N LEU A 335 -6.98 7.27 -7.56
CA LEU A 335 -7.11 8.56 -8.21
C LEU A 335 -6.13 8.72 -9.39
N ASP A 336 -4.94 8.11 -9.35
CA ASP A 336 -3.96 8.10 -10.45
C ASP A 336 -4.44 7.24 -11.62
N GLU A 337 -5.01 6.06 -11.32
CA GLU A 337 -5.63 5.18 -12.32
C GLU A 337 -6.85 5.88 -12.93
N LEU A 338 -7.73 6.46 -12.10
CA LEU A 338 -8.89 7.22 -12.55
C LEU A 338 -8.50 8.48 -13.33
N ARG A 339 -7.38 9.15 -13.01
CA ARG A 339 -6.87 10.29 -13.79
C ARG A 339 -6.46 9.89 -15.21
N LYS A 340 -5.97 8.66 -15.41
CA LYS A 340 -5.61 8.16 -16.75
C LYS A 340 -6.83 7.79 -17.58
N GLU A 341 -7.93 7.46 -16.91
CA GLU A 341 -9.16 6.98 -17.54
C GLU A 341 -10.22 8.09 -17.69
N LEU A 342 -10.11 9.15 -16.91
CA LEU A 342 -10.99 10.32 -16.93
C LEU A 342 -10.26 11.54 -17.52
N PRO A 343 -10.99 12.52 -18.09
CA PRO A 343 -10.38 13.68 -18.77
C PRO A 343 -9.85 14.72 -17.77
N PHE A 344 -8.82 14.36 -17.00
CA PHE A 344 -8.13 15.21 -16.01
C PHE A 344 -6.64 15.42 -16.36
N GLU A 345 -6.36 15.75 -17.62
CA GLU A 345 -5.00 15.83 -18.17
C GLU A 345 -4.09 16.77 -17.37
N GLU A 346 -4.56 17.98 -17.06
CA GLU A 346 -3.81 18.99 -16.30
C GLU A 346 -4.05 18.93 -14.77
N GLY A 347 -4.85 17.97 -14.31
CA GLY A 347 -5.31 17.86 -12.93
C GLY A 347 -6.79 18.25 -12.76
N LEU A 348 -7.23 18.39 -11.52
CA LEU A 348 -8.60 18.76 -11.21
C LEU A 348 -8.77 20.27 -11.27
N MET A 349 -9.85 20.76 -11.85
CA MET A 349 -10.19 22.19 -11.73
C MET A 349 -10.49 22.54 -10.27
N MET A 350 -10.34 23.82 -9.90
CA MET A 350 -10.46 24.27 -8.51
C MET A 350 -11.80 23.86 -7.88
N HIS A 351 -12.90 24.02 -8.61
CA HIS A 351 -14.23 23.62 -8.14
C HIS A 351 -14.35 22.10 -7.93
N GLN A 352 -13.66 21.30 -8.75
CA GLN A 352 -13.64 19.83 -8.61
C GLN A 352 -12.84 19.43 -7.37
N GLY A 353 -11.68 20.05 -7.12
CA GLY A 353 -10.91 19.81 -5.91
C GLY A 353 -11.67 20.17 -4.63
N LEU A 354 -12.34 21.34 -4.61
CA LEU A 354 -13.16 21.74 -3.46
C LEU A 354 -14.33 20.77 -3.21
N ALA A 355 -14.95 20.26 -4.27
CA ALA A 355 -16.00 19.26 -4.16
C ALA A 355 -15.48 17.93 -3.62
N CYS A 356 -14.31 17.48 -4.09
CA CYS A 356 -13.61 16.31 -3.56
C CYS A 356 -13.29 16.48 -2.06
N ASP A 357 -12.85 17.66 -1.63
CA ASP A 357 -12.55 17.95 -0.23
C ASP A 357 -13.80 17.92 0.66
N ALA A 358 -14.90 18.51 0.18
CA ALA A 358 -16.17 18.48 0.88
C ALA A 358 -16.77 17.06 0.93
N PHE A 359 -16.63 16.30 -0.15
CA PHE A 359 -17.00 14.88 -0.20
C PHE A 359 -16.19 14.05 0.80
N ALA A 360 -14.87 14.22 0.84
CA ALA A 360 -14.00 13.54 1.81
C ALA A 360 -14.37 13.86 3.27
N ALA A 361 -14.89 15.08 3.51
CA ALA A 361 -15.44 15.51 4.79
C ALA A 361 -16.89 15.04 5.06
N ARG A 362 -17.45 14.15 4.21
CA ARG A 362 -18.82 13.62 4.28
C ARG A 362 -19.90 14.71 4.29
N LYS A 363 -19.68 15.80 3.56
CA LYS A 363 -20.65 16.89 3.38
C LYS A 363 -21.45 16.72 2.09
N ASN A 364 -22.70 17.15 2.11
CA ASN A 364 -23.49 17.29 0.90
C ASN A 364 -22.96 18.47 0.07
N VAL A 365 -22.76 18.26 -1.23
CA VAL A 365 -22.19 19.26 -2.15
C VAL A 365 -23.19 19.57 -3.25
N VAL A 366 -23.42 20.86 -3.51
CA VAL A 366 -24.13 21.33 -4.70
C VAL A 366 -23.12 21.97 -5.64
N LEU A 367 -22.96 21.39 -6.83
CA LEU A 367 -22.05 21.87 -7.88
C LEU A 367 -22.81 22.79 -8.84
N ALA A 368 -22.71 24.10 -8.60
CA ALA A 368 -23.28 25.13 -9.46
C ALA A 368 -22.21 25.68 -10.42
N THR A 369 -21.83 24.88 -11.41
CA THR A 369 -20.82 25.24 -12.41
C THR A 369 -21.43 25.30 -13.82
N PRO A 370 -20.91 26.15 -14.73
CA PRO A 370 -21.40 26.22 -16.10
C PRO A 370 -21.28 24.87 -16.84
N PRO A 371 -22.03 24.66 -17.93
CA PRO A 371 -21.81 23.54 -18.84
C PRO A 371 -20.36 23.46 -19.31
N LEU A 372 -19.89 22.26 -19.65
CA LEU A 372 -18.52 22.00 -20.11
C LEU A 372 -17.40 22.33 -19.09
N SER A 373 -17.74 22.58 -17.83
CA SER A 373 -16.77 22.76 -16.74
C SER A 373 -16.13 21.46 -16.24
N GLY A 374 -16.52 20.30 -16.79
CA GLY A 374 -16.03 18.99 -16.33
C GLY A 374 -16.79 18.42 -15.13
N LYS A 375 -18.02 18.89 -14.85
CA LYS A 375 -18.91 18.33 -13.80
C LYS A 375 -19.11 16.81 -13.95
N GLU A 376 -19.28 16.32 -15.18
CA GLU A 376 -19.47 14.89 -15.42
C GLU A 376 -18.25 14.04 -15.03
N ALA A 377 -17.05 14.50 -15.38
CA ALA A 377 -15.83 13.80 -15.02
C ALA A 377 -15.65 13.69 -13.50
N LEU A 378 -16.00 14.76 -12.78
CA LEU A 378 -16.01 14.76 -11.31
C LEU A 378 -17.07 13.79 -10.74
N ILE A 379 -18.26 13.74 -11.33
CA ILE A 379 -19.29 12.78 -10.91
C ILE A 379 -18.77 11.35 -11.10
N ASP A 380 -18.24 11.02 -12.27
CA ASP A 380 -17.67 9.70 -12.55
C ASP A 380 -16.53 9.36 -11.57
N LEU A 381 -15.65 10.33 -11.28
CA LEU A 381 -14.60 10.19 -10.26
C LEU A 381 -15.16 9.81 -8.89
N LEU A 382 -16.18 10.54 -8.41
CA LEU A 382 -16.77 10.29 -7.08
C LEU A 382 -17.58 8.98 -7.04
N VAL A 383 -18.26 8.61 -8.13
CA VAL A 383 -18.93 7.30 -8.27
C VAL A 383 -17.91 6.18 -8.08
N LEU A 384 -16.84 6.21 -8.87
CA LEU A 384 -15.82 5.18 -8.85
C LEU A 384 -15.05 5.18 -7.53
N TYR A 385 -14.76 6.37 -6.98
CA TYR A 385 -14.16 6.49 -5.66
C TYR A 385 -15.00 5.79 -4.58
N THR A 386 -16.32 6.04 -4.57
CA THR A 386 -17.22 5.47 -3.58
C THR A 386 -17.28 3.94 -3.70
N LEU A 387 -17.40 3.44 -4.92
CA LEU A 387 -17.49 1.99 -5.19
C LEU A 387 -16.18 1.26 -4.90
N LEU A 388 -15.04 1.84 -5.30
CA LEU A 388 -13.75 1.15 -5.34
C LEU A 388 -12.87 1.42 -4.11
N VAL A 389 -13.01 2.58 -3.48
CA VAL A 389 -12.21 3.01 -2.33
C VAL A 389 -12.97 2.86 -1.03
N GLU A 390 -14.18 3.42 -0.96
CA GLU A 390 -15.01 3.35 0.26
C GLU A 390 -15.75 2.01 0.40
N GLY A 391 -15.96 1.30 -0.72
CA GLY A 391 -16.71 0.04 -0.74
C GLY A 391 -18.20 0.26 -0.46
N GLU A 392 -18.72 1.44 -0.80
CA GLU A 392 -20.10 1.84 -0.58
C GLU A 392 -20.88 1.86 -1.89
N ASN A 393 -22.20 1.71 -1.76
CA ASN A 393 -23.11 1.72 -2.89
C ASN A 393 -23.46 3.15 -3.32
N VAL A 394 -23.77 3.30 -4.59
CA VAL A 394 -24.07 4.58 -5.25
C VAL A 394 -25.45 4.53 -5.90
N LEU A 395 -26.24 5.57 -5.66
CA LEU A 395 -27.50 5.83 -6.36
C LEU A 395 -27.33 7.04 -7.29
N TYR A 396 -27.42 6.79 -8.59
CA TYR A 396 -27.46 7.83 -9.61
C TYR A 396 -28.92 8.13 -9.97
N LEU A 397 -29.45 9.24 -9.46
CA LEU A 397 -30.86 9.58 -9.58
C LEU A 397 -31.06 10.66 -10.66
N ALA A 398 -31.24 10.21 -11.89
CA ALA A 398 -31.39 11.07 -13.06
C ALA A 398 -32.78 11.76 -13.12
N PRO A 399 -32.93 12.85 -13.89
CA PRO A 399 -34.20 13.56 -14.02
C PRO A 399 -35.33 12.70 -14.59
N ASP A 400 -35.00 11.82 -15.54
CA ASP A 400 -35.91 10.95 -16.27
C ASP A 400 -35.22 9.65 -16.72
N GLN A 401 -36.01 8.78 -17.35
CA GLN A 401 -35.57 7.48 -17.83
C GLN A 401 -34.51 7.57 -18.93
N GLU A 402 -34.63 8.52 -19.85
CA GLU A 402 -33.72 8.64 -20.99
C GLU A 402 -32.32 9.00 -20.49
N ARG A 403 -32.22 9.98 -19.58
CA ARG A 403 -30.95 10.38 -18.97
C ARG A 403 -30.34 9.32 -18.08
N ALA A 404 -31.15 8.54 -17.37
CA ALA A 404 -30.65 7.41 -16.59
C ALA A 404 -29.97 6.38 -17.51
N ARG A 405 -30.58 6.10 -18.66
CA ARG A 405 -30.03 5.18 -19.67
C ARG A 405 -28.78 5.74 -20.33
N GLU A 406 -28.77 7.02 -20.70
CA GLU A 406 -27.58 7.67 -21.26
C GLU A 406 -26.41 7.66 -20.27
N ALA A 407 -26.66 7.88 -18.98
CA ALA A 407 -25.62 7.79 -17.94
C ALA A 407 -25.06 6.37 -17.80
N GLU A 408 -25.91 5.34 -17.84
CA GLU A 408 -25.50 3.94 -17.84
C GLU A 408 -24.65 3.60 -19.08
N GLU A 409 -25.13 3.96 -20.27
CA GLU A 409 -24.43 3.72 -21.54
C GLU A 409 -23.08 4.46 -21.57
N ARG A 410 -23.03 5.69 -21.06
CA ARG A 410 -21.79 6.47 -20.92
C ARG A 410 -20.80 5.81 -19.99
N LEU A 411 -21.24 5.32 -18.83
CA LEU A 411 -20.35 4.62 -17.90
C LEU A 411 -19.81 3.34 -18.54
N ARG A 412 -20.67 2.56 -19.21
CA ARG A 412 -20.28 1.33 -19.90
C ARG A 412 -19.27 1.59 -21.01
N ALA A 413 -19.54 2.58 -21.86
CA ALA A 413 -18.64 2.96 -22.93
C ALA A 413 -17.26 3.39 -22.42
N ARG A 414 -17.21 4.11 -21.29
CA ARG A 414 -15.94 4.45 -20.62
C ARG A 414 -15.24 3.22 -20.08
N ALA A 415 -15.96 2.33 -19.40
CA ALA A 415 -15.40 1.09 -18.86
C ALA A 415 -14.77 0.22 -19.96
N GLU A 416 -15.43 0.13 -21.12
CA GLU A 416 -14.92 -0.58 -22.29
C GLU A 416 -13.70 0.11 -22.90
N ALA A 417 -13.76 1.44 -23.10
CA ALA A 417 -12.66 2.22 -23.68
C ALA A 417 -11.39 2.18 -22.83
N ALA A 418 -11.54 2.31 -21.51
CA ALA A 418 -10.44 2.26 -20.55
C ALA A 418 -10.00 0.83 -20.19
N ARG A 419 -10.68 -0.20 -20.72
CA ARG A 419 -10.45 -1.62 -20.40
C ARG A 419 -10.39 -1.86 -18.89
N TRP A 420 -11.37 -1.31 -18.17
CA TRP A 420 -11.42 -1.38 -16.71
C TRP A 420 -11.24 -2.81 -16.24
N ARG A 421 -10.29 -3.00 -15.32
CA ARG A 421 -10.10 -4.28 -14.60
C ARG A 421 -11.12 -4.45 -13.47
N TRP A 422 -11.91 -3.41 -13.22
CA TRP A 422 -12.84 -3.28 -12.12
C TRP A 422 -14.19 -3.84 -12.54
N ASN A 423 -14.74 -4.75 -11.74
CA ASN A 423 -16.07 -5.28 -11.97
C ASN A 423 -17.10 -4.43 -11.21
N VAL A 424 -17.57 -3.35 -11.84
CA VAL A 424 -18.65 -2.52 -11.28
C VAL A 424 -19.99 -3.15 -11.67
N HIS A 425 -20.68 -3.72 -10.70
CA HIS A 425 -22.05 -4.22 -10.88
C HIS A 425 -23.02 -3.03 -10.88
N ALA A 426 -23.45 -2.64 -12.08
CA ALA A 426 -24.41 -1.58 -12.29
C ALA A 426 -25.76 -2.13 -12.79
N GLU A 427 -26.85 -1.53 -12.33
CA GLU A 427 -28.21 -1.87 -12.72
C GLU A 427 -29.02 -0.60 -13.00
N ASN A 428 -29.99 -0.67 -13.92
CA ASN A 428 -30.85 0.46 -14.27
C ASN A 428 -32.32 0.13 -14.03
N LEU A 429 -32.92 0.87 -13.08
CA LEU A 429 -34.33 0.75 -12.68
C LEU A 429 -35.25 1.72 -13.44
N ALA A 430 -34.68 2.67 -14.17
CA ALA A 430 -35.45 3.76 -14.74
C ALA A 430 -36.46 3.28 -15.79
N GLY A 431 -37.72 3.67 -15.60
CA GLY A 431 -38.88 3.23 -16.38
C GLY A 431 -39.07 1.71 -16.55
N ARG A 432 -38.42 0.86 -15.74
CA ARG A 432 -38.57 -0.61 -15.77
C ARG A 432 -38.98 -1.15 -14.40
N ALA A 433 -40.29 -1.25 -14.18
CA ALA A 433 -40.80 -1.80 -12.93
C ALA A 433 -40.53 -3.32 -12.82
N GLY A 434 -39.94 -3.76 -11.70
CA GLY A 434 -39.85 -5.18 -11.36
C GLY A 434 -38.92 -6.04 -12.22
N SER A 435 -38.03 -5.45 -13.04
CA SER A 435 -37.21 -6.20 -14.00
C SER A 435 -35.93 -6.84 -13.42
N ILE A 436 -35.60 -6.57 -12.14
CA ILE A 436 -34.36 -7.06 -11.53
C ILE A 436 -34.63 -8.22 -10.59
N ASP A 437 -33.95 -9.34 -10.85
CA ASP A 437 -33.86 -10.48 -9.94
C ASP A 437 -32.71 -10.25 -8.94
N LEU A 438 -33.07 -9.67 -7.79
CA LEU A 438 -32.13 -9.33 -6.71
C LEU A 438 -31.50 -10.57 -6.04
N ALA A 439 -32.03 -11.78 -6.30
CA ALA A 439 -31.40 -13.02 -5.87
C ALA A 439 -30.17 -13.38 -6.72
N ARG A 440 -30.08 -12.84 -7.95
CA ARG A 440 -28.95 -13.06 -8.88
C ARG A 440 -28.00 -11.87 -8.97
N SER A 441 -28.49 -10.65 -8.75
CA SER A 441 -27.71 -9.41 -8.89
C SER A 441 -27.78 -8.58 -7.61
N GLN A 442 -26.62 -8.24 -7.05
CA GLN A 442 -26.48 -7.28 -5.94
C GLN A 442 -25.69 -6.08 -6.49
N PRO A 443 -26.37 -5.07 -7.06
CA PRO A 443 -25.68 -3.94 -7.68
C PRO A 443 -24.98 -3.07 -6.64
N GLY A 444 -23.76 -2.62 -6.96
CA GLY A 444 -23.11 -1.54 -6.22
C GLY A 444 -23.54 -0.16 -6.71
N LEU A 445 -23.88 -0.05 -8.00
CA LEU A 445 -24.35 1.17 -8.64
C LEU A 445 -25.76 0.98 -9.21
N VAL A 446 -26.68 1.88 -8.88
CA VAL A 446 -28.04 1.88 -9.43
C VAL A 446 -28.32 3.19 -10.13
N PHE A 447 -28.74 3.11 -11.39
CA PHE A 447 -29.34 4.22 -12.14
C PHE A 447 -30.86 4.19 -11.96
N ALA A 448 -31.46 5.31 -11.59
CA ALA A 448 -32.90 5.42 -11.40
C ALA A 448 -33.40 6.82 -11.77
N ASP A 449 -34.69 6.91 -12.10
CA ASP A 449 -35.47 8.14 -12.08
C ASP A 449 -36.23 8.27 -10.74
N PRO A 450 -36.73 9.45 -10.33
CA PRO A 450 -37.48 9.61 -9.07
C PRO A 450 -38.69 8.68 -8.92
N ASP A 451 -39.36 8.30 -10.01
CA ASP A 451 -40.51 7.38 -9.96
C ASP A 451 -40.06 5.95 -9.69
N ALA A 452 -38.98 5.51 -10.33
CA ALA A 452 -38.34 4.21 -10.07
C ALA A 452 -37.78 4.14 -8.64
N ALA A 453 -37.14 5.20 -8.14
CA ALA A 453 -36.68 5.25 -6.76
C ALA A 453 -37.87 5.18 -5.77
N HIS A 454 -38.99 5.83 -6.06
CA HIS A 454 -40.19 5.73 -5.23
C HIS A 454 -40.79 4.32 -5.24
N ARG A 455 -41.00 3.76 -6.44
CA ARG A 455 -41.68 2.47 -6.60
C ARG A 455 -40.82 1.30 -6.13
N ASP A 456 -39.56 1.24 -6.59
CA ASP A 456 -38.72 0.07 -6.43
C ASP A 456 -37.88 0.17 -5.15
N LEU A 457 -37.07 1.22 -4.98
CA LEU A 457 -36.21 1.34 -3.78
C LEU A 457 -37.05 1.57 -2.50
N CYS A 458 -37.98 2.53 -2.53
CA CYS A 458 -38.79 2.86 -1.35
C CYS A 458 -39.98 1.90 -1.17
N GLY A 459 -40.59 1.42 -2.26
CA GLY A 459 -41.74 0.52 -2.22
C GLY A 459 -41.37 -0.94 -1.93
N ARG A 460 -40.18 -1.38 -2.36
CA ARG A 460 -39.66 -2.76 -2.14
C ARG A 460 -38.40 -2.77 -1.26
N GLN A 461 -38.37 -1.92 -0.24
CA GLN A 461 -37.22 -1.74 0.66
C GLN A 461 -36.65 -3.04 1.27
N ARG A 462 -37.48 -4.08 1.48
CA ARG A 462 -37.02 -5.38 2.00
C ARG A 462 -36.12 -6.10 1.00
N ASP A 463 -36.44 -6.00 -0.28
CA ASP A 463 -35.66 -6.64 -1.34
C ASP A 463 -34.33 -5.91 -1.55
N PHE A 464 -34.33 -4.58 -1.37
CA PHE A 464 -33.15 -3.71 -1.48
C PHE A 464 -32.42 -3.47 -0.16
N GLN A 465 -32.71 -4.22 0.91
CA GLN A 465 -32.17 -3.95 2.24
C GLN A 465 -30.64 -3.92 2.27
N VAL A 466 -29.98 -4.88 1.61
CA VAL A 466 -28.50 -4.96 1.54
C VAL A 466 -27.93 -3.77 0.78
N TYR A 467 -28.55 -3.40 -0.34
CA TYR A 467 -28.15 -2.24 -1.14
C TYR A 467 -28.26 -0.93 -0.34
N LEU A 468 -29.42 -0.69 0.27
CA LEU A 468 -29.71 0.52 1.04
C LEU A 468 -28.84 0.63 2.30
N ALA A 469 -28.51 -0.50 2.95
CA ALA A 469 -27.67 -0.52 4.15
C ALA A 469 -26.23 -0.04 3.90
N ALA A 470 -25.73 -0.19 2.67
CA ALA A 470 -24.40 0.25 2.27
C ALA A 470 -24.43 1.48 1.34
N LEU A 471 -25.57 2.17 1.21
CA LEU A 471 -25.69 3.35 0.36
C LEU A 471 -24.89 4.52 0.95
N GLY A 472 -23.81 4.91 0.27
CA GLY A 472 -22.88 5.96 0.72
C GLY A 472 -22.95 7.26 -0.09
N LEU A 473 -23.40 7.19 -1.35
CA LEU A 473 -23.48 8.35 -2.23
C LEU A 473 -24.78 8.36 -3.04
N VAL A 474 -25.46 9.50 -3.02
CA VAL A 474 -26.61 9.81 -3.89
C VAL A 474 -26.24 10.98 -4.80
N ILE A 475 -26.36 10.80 -6.11
CA ILE A 475 -26.04 11.80 -7.12
C ILE A 475 -27.32 12.28 -7.77
N LEU A 476 -27.46 13.60 -7.86
CA LEU A 476 -28.59 14.32 -8.46
C LEU A 476 -28.04 15.21 -9.59
N PRO A 477 -27.80 14.67 -10.81
CA PRO A 477 -27.48 15.51 -11.95
C PRO A 477 -28.67 16.43 -12.26
N ASP A 478 -28.40 17.60 -12.85
CA ASP A 478 -29.40 18.55 -13.33
C ASP A 478 -30.52 18.86 -12.32
N ILE A 479 -30.14 19.11 -11.06
CA ILE A 479 -31.08 19.34 -9.94
C ILE A 479 -32.07 20.49 -10.20
N GLU A 480 -31.70 21.44 -11.06
CA GLU A 480 -32.53 22.54 -11.53
C GLU A 480 -33.82 22.08 -12.26
N GLU A 481 -33.83 20.87 -12.82
CA GLU A 481 -35.00 20.30 -13.47
C GLU A 481 -36.05 19.81 -12.49
N HIS A 482 -35.65 19.58 -11.24
CA HIS A 482 -36.53 19.17 -10.16
C HIS A 482 -37.21 20.38 -9.51
N HIS A 483 -38.08 21.06 -10.25
CA HIS A 483 -38.91 22.15 -9.75
C HIS A 483 -40.42 21.80 -9.80
N GLY A 484 -41.25 22.64 -9.18
CA GLY A 484 -42.70 22.43 -9.11
C GLY A 484 -43.09 21.09 -8.46
N ALA A 485 -44.10 20.42 -9.05
CA ALA A 485 -44.59 19.13 -8.54
C ALA A 485 -43.53 18.01 -8.60
N ARG A 486 -42.69 18.00 -9.64
CA ARG A 486 -41.58 17.03 -9.77
C ARG A 486 -40.53 17.23 -8.68
N GLY A 487 -40.18 18.47 -8.38
CA GLY A 487 -39.30 18.82 -7.27
C GLY A 487 -39.87 18.41 -5.91
N ALA A 488 -41.16 18.62 -5.68
CA ALA A 488 -41.83 18.16 -4.47
C ALA A 488 -41.80 16.63 -4.34
N HIS A 489 -42.06 15.90 -5.42
CA HIS A 489 -41.95 14.44 -5.43
C HIS A 489 -40.53 13.97 -5.09
N MET A 490 -39.51 14.52 -5.76
CA MET A 490 -38.10 14.25 -5.48
C MET A 490 -37.73 14.51 -4.02
N ALA A 491 -38.16 15.63 -3.45
CA ALA A 491 -37.93 15.95 -2.05
C ALA A 491 -38.55 14.93 -1.09
N HIS A 492 -39.74 14.40 -1.40
CA HIS A 492 -40.37 13.33 -0.62
C HIS A 492 -39.63 11.99 -0.77
N VAL A 493 -39.12 11.67 -1.95
CA VAL A 493 -38.29 10.47 -2.18
C VAL A 493 -37.00 10.55 -1.35
N LEU A 494 -36.28 11.68 -1.40
CA LEU A 494 -35.06 11.87 -0.60
C LEU A 494 -35.31 11.82 0.91
N ARG A 495 -36.48 12.29 1.38
CA ARG A 495 -36.89 12.17 2.79
C ARG A 495 -37.19 10.74 3.22
N ARG A 496 -37.56 9.85 2.30
CA ARG A 496 -37.80 8.43 2.57
C ARG A 496 -36.52 7.59 2.50
N LEU A 497 -35.55 8.03 1.69
CA LEU A 497 -34.23 7.39 1.59
C LEU A 497 -33.33 7.70 2.80
N ARG A 498 -33.51 8.87 3.42
CA ARG A 498 -32.95 9.19 4.74
C ARG A 498 -33.70 8.47 5.85
#